data_AF-A0A448YVV0-F1
#
_entry.id   AF-A0A448YVV0-F1
#
_cell.length_a   1.000
_cell.length_b   1.000
_cell.length_c   1.000
_cell.angle_alpha   90.00
_cell.angle_beta   90.00
_cell.angle_gamma   90.00
#
_symmetry.space_group_name_H-M   'P 1'
#
loop_
_entity.id
_entity.type
_entity.pdbx_description
1 polymer ?
#
loop_
_entity_poly.entity_id
_entity_poly.type
_entity_poly.pdbx_seq_one_letter_code
_entity_poly.pdbx_strand_id
1 'polypeptide(L)'
;MAYSTAVIFTFPLQNFPSLEIATRSIATVMSNNCGKRTTWLQNRSVISSFLVFLLALVGVATMESLDKVVSLMGGLLGCPLAFIFPPLIHNKIDPNISAGRKRENWIIVGLGFCAMVVATMTTLATW
;
A
#
# COMPACT_ATOMS: atom_id res chain seq x y z
N MET A 1 22.94 -4.76 18.23
CA MET A 1 22.09 -4.21 19.30
C MET A 1 21.45 -2.88 18.92
N ALA A 2 22.21 -1.87 18.48
CA ALA A 2 21.63 -0.61 17.99
C ALA A 2 20.61 -0.78 16.84
N TYR A 3 20.90 -1.67 15.87
CA TYR A 3 19.99 -1.97 14.76
C TYR A 3 18.64 -2.53 15.25
N SER A 4 18.66 -3.52 16.15
CA SER A 4 17.43 -4.11 16.70
C SER A 4 16.58 -3.08 17.45
N THR A 5 17.20 -2.19 18.24
CA THR A 5 16.49 -1.12 18.93
C THR A 5 15.82 -0.14 17.96
N ALA A 6 16.53 0.25 16.89
CA ALA A 6 15.99 1.13 15.86
C ALA A 6 14.79 0.49 15.15
N VAL A 7 14.86 -0.81 14.84
CA VAL A 7 13.78 -1.55 14.16
C VAL A 7 12.52 -1.62 15.04
N ILE A 8 12.67 -1.94 16.34
CA ILE A 8 11.55 -1.99 17.30
C ILE A 8 10.83 -0.64 17.42
N PHE A 9 11.55 0.48 17.30
CA PHE A 9 10.95 1.82 17.33
C PHE A 9 10.42 2.28 15.96
N THR A 10 11.02 1.82 14.87
CA THR A 10 10.62 2.20 13.51
C THR A 10 9.28 1.59 13.11
N PHE A 11 9.04 0.32 13.40
CA PHE A 11 7.78 -0.35 13.09
C PHE A 11 6.52 0.34 13.65
N PRO A 12 6.45 0.72 14.95
CA PRO A 12 5.27 1.39 15.49
C PRO A 12 5.09 2.81 14.88
N LEU A 13 6.18 3.53 14.62
CA LEU A 13 6.11 4.86 14.00
C LEU A 13 5.61 4.80 12.56
N GLN A 14 6.03 3.81 11.77
CA GLN A 14 5.58 3.62 10.38
C GLN A 14 4.15 3.06 10.30
N ASN A 15 3.73 2.29 11.30
CA ASN A 15 2.37 1.78 11.35
C ASN A 15 1.34 2.88 11.69
N PHE A 16 1.74 3.94 12.39
CA PHE A 16 0.85 5.07 12.71
C PHE A 16 0.19 5.73 11.48
N PRO A 17 0.94 6.21 10.46
CA PRO A 17 0.32 6.79 9.27
C PRO A 17 -0.49 5.75 8.48
N SER A 18 -0.01 4.51 8.40
CA SER A 18 -0.72 3.41 7.72
C SER A 18 -2.08 3.15 8.37
N LEU A 19 -2.13 3.11 9.70
CA LEU A 19 -3.34 2.93 10.49
C LEU A 19 -4.30 4.11 10.35
N GLU A 20 -3.76 5.33 10.32
CA GLU A 20 -4.56 6.55 10.13
C GLU A 20 -5.22 6.56 8.73
N ILE A 21 -4.46 6.25 7.68
CA ILE A 21 -4.96 6.18 6.31
C ILE A 21 -6.00 5.06 6.17
N ALA A 22 -5.72 3.87 6.69
CA ALA A 22 -6.66 2.76 6.68
C ALA A 22 -7.98 3.13 7.39
N THR A 23 -7.89 3.76 8.57
CA THR A 23 -9.06 4.23 9.31
C THR A 23 -9.85 5.28 8.53
N ARG A 24 -9.17 6.27 7.93
CA ARG A 24 -9.82 7.31 7.11
C ARG A 24 -10.49 6.73 5.87
N SER A 25 -9.86 5.78 5.18
CA SER A 25 -10.41 5.12 4.00
C SER A 25 -11.68 4.32 4.34
N ILE A 26 -11.64 3.50 5.38
CA ILE A 26 -12.80 2.74 5.86
C ILE A 26 -13.90 3.69 6.33
N ALA A 27 -13.55 4.80 6.98
CA ALA A 27 -14.50 5.83 7.39
C ALA A 27 -15.21 6.46 6.18
N THR A 28 -14.51 6.75 5.08
CA THR A 28 -15.15 7.29 3.86
C THR A 28 -16.08 6.29 3.17
N VAL A 29 -15.69 5.01 3.11
CA VAL A 29 -16.51 3.94 2.52
C VAL A 29 -17.76 3.68 3.36
N MET A 30 -17.61 3.62 4.69
CA MET A 30 -18.71 3.33 5.60
C MET A 30 -19.63 4.53 5.81
N SER A 31 -19.09 5.76 5.80
CA SER A 31 -19.90 6.99 5.85
C SER A 31 -20.76 7.19 4.59
N ASN A 32 -20.32 6.68 3.43
CA ASN A 32 -21.14 6.70 2.21
C ASN A 32 -22.29 5.68 2.26
N ASN A 33 -22.12 4.54 2.95
CA ASN A 33 -23.12 3.47 2.98
C ASN A 33 -24.09 3.53 4.18
N CYS A 34 -23.71 4.13 5.30
CA CYS A 34 -24.54 4.16 6.51
C CYS A 34 -24.30 5.45 7.29
N GLY A 35 -25.24 6.41 7.23
CA GLY A 35 -25.19 7.70 7.91
C GLY A 35 -25.19 7.68 9.45
N LYS A 36 -24.70 6.62 10.11
CA LYS A 36 -24.61 6.49 11.57
C LYS A 36 -23.19 6.77 12.06
N ARG A 37 -22.96 8.05 12.36
CA ARG A 37 -21.70 8.62 12.88
C ARG A 37 -21.33 8.16 14.30
N THR A 38 -22.24 7.51 15.05
CA THR A 38 -22.08 7.22 16.49
C THR A 38 -21.38 5.88 16.80
N THR A 39 -21.49 4.85 15.94
CA THR A 39 -20.75 3.58 16.09
C THR A 39 -19.28 3.66 15.63
N TRP A 40 -18.88 4.85 15.18
CA TRP A 40 -17.63 5.14 14.48
C TRP A 40 -16.40 5.17 15.39
N LEU A 41 -16.55 5.71 16.61
CA LEU A 41 -15.44 5.84 17.56
C LEU A 41 -15.08 4.50 18.23
N GLN A 42 -16.09 3.66 18.46
CA GLN A 42 -15.93 2.38 19.15
C GLN A 42 -15.34 1.30 18.22
N ASN A 43 -15.67 1.34 16.92
CA ASN A 43 -15.07 0.45 15.92
C ASN A 43 -13.67 0.89 15.48
N ARG A 44 -13.25 2.15 15.71
CA ARG A 44 -11.92 2.65 15.36
C ARG A 44 -10.81 1.87 16.06
N SER A 45 -10.94 1.63 17.36
CA SER A 45 -9.96 0.87 18.15
C SER A 45 -9.98 -0.61 17.80
N VAL A 46 -11.16 -1.17 17.50
CA VAL A 46 -11.31 -2.59 17.13
C VAL A 46 -10.72 -2.87 15.74
N ILE A 47 -10.99 -2.03 14.74
CA ILE A 47 -10.43 -2.16 13.39
C ILE A 47 -8.91 -1.98 13.42
N SER A 48 -8.43 -1.02 14.22
CA SER A 48 -7.00 -0.78 14.37
C SER A 48 -6.29 -1.97 15.02
N SER A 49 -6.87 -2.50 16.10
CA SER A 49 -6.35 -3.69 16.79
C SER A 49 -6.39 -4.92 15.89
N PHE A 50 -7.46 -5.10 15.12
CA PHE A 50 -7.59 -6.19 14.16
C PHE A 50 -6.55 -6.12 13.03
N LEU A 51 -6.29 -4.92 12.48
CA LEU A 51 -5.24 -4.73 11.47
C LEU A 51 -3.85 -5.05 12.03
N VAL A 52 -3.55 -4.58 13.25
CA VAL A 52 -2.26 -4.88 13.90
C VAL A 52 -2.15 -6.37 14.21
N PHE A 53 -3.25 -7.01 14.64
CA PHE A 53 -3.29 -8.44 14.91
C PHE A 53 -3.06 -9.27 13.63
N LEU A 54 -3.71 -8.91 12.52
CA LEU A 54 -3.46 -9.53 11.22
C LEU A 54 -2.01 -9.33 10.78
N LEU A 55 -1.47 -8.13 10.93
CA LEU A 55 -0.07 -7.83 10.60
C LEU A 55 0.90 -8.68 11.43
N ALA A 56 0.62 -8.88 12.72
CA ALA A 56 1.39 -9.75 13.59
C ALA A 56 1.29 -11.23 13.16
N LEU A 57 0.10 -11.70 12.78
CA LEU A 57 -0.13 -13.06 12.29
C LEU A 57 0.65 -13.31 10.99
N VAL A 58 0.56 -12.38 10.03
CA VAL A 58 1.34 -12.44 8.79
C VAL A 58 2.83 -12.41 9.08
N GLY A 59 3.28 -11.59 10.04
CA GLY A 59 4.67 -11.53 10.48
C GLY A 59 5.19 -12.88 10.97
N VAL A 60 4.44 -13.56 11.85
CA VAL A 60 4.78 -14.89 12.36
C VAL A 60 4.78 -15.95 11.26
N ALA A 61 3.79 -15.91 10.36
CA ALA A 61 3.72 -16.84 9.23
C ALA A 61 4.87 -16.65 8.21
N THR A 62 5.40 -15.43 8.12
CA THR A 62 6.41 -15.07 7.09
C THR A 62 7.84 -15.16 7.61
N MET A 63 8.09 -15.44 8.90
CA MET A 63 9.43 -15.39 9.49
C MET A 63 10.47 -16.25 8.76
N GLU A 64 10.05 -17.39 8.19
CA GLU A 64 10.93 -18.31 7.45
C GLU A 64 11.28 -17.82 6.04
N SER A 65 10.54 -16.86 5.48
CA SER A 65 10.67 -16.39 4.10
C SER A 65 10.63 -14.86 3.95
N LEU A 66 11.07 -14.13 4.98
CA LEU A 66 11.04 -12.65 5.03
C LEU A 66 11.73 -12.00 3.82
N ASP A 67 12.89 -12.51 3.41
CA ASP A 67 13.65 -11.98 2.28
C ASP A 67 12.86 -12.08 0.95
N LYS A 68 12.24 -13.26 0.71
CA LYS A 68 11.43 -13.52 -0.47
C LYS A 68 10.21 -12.60 -0.55
N VAL A 69 9.53 -12.38 0.57
CA VAL A 69 8.32 -11.53 0.63
C VAL A 69 8.65 -10.05 0.50
N VAL A 70 9.77 -9.59 1.06
CA VAL A 70 10.23 -8.20 0.89
C VAL A 70 10.62 -7.93 -0.56
N SER A 71 11.33 -8.85 -1.21
CA SER A 71 11.67 -8.74 -2.63
C SER A 71 10.42 -8.72 -3.52
N LEU A 72 9.43 -9.58 -3.25
CA LEU A 72 8.12 -9.56 -3.92
C LEU A 72 7.42 -8.22 -3.73
N MET A 73 7.30 -7.70 -2.50
CA MET A 73 6.60 -6.44 -2.24
C MET A 73 7.32 -5.24 -2.88
N GLY A 74 8.64 -5.24 -2.89
CA GLY A 74 9.45 -4.21 -3.57
C GLY A 74 9.24 -4.22 -5.08
N GLY A 75 9.24 -5.39 -5.71
CA GLY A 75 8.98 -5.52 -7.15
C GLY A 75 7.53 -5.24 -7.53
N LEU A 76 6.58 -5.73 -6.73
CA LEU A 76 5.15 -5.66 -7.01
C LEU A 76 4.58 -4.26 -6.78
N LEU A 77 5.00 -3.58 -5.71
CA LEU A 77 4.48 -2.26 -5.34
C LEU A 77 5.48 -1.15 -5.67
N GLY A 78 6.76 -1.34 -5.39
CA GLY A 78 7.78 -0.29 -5.53
C GLY A 78 8.01 0.15 -6.98
N CYS A 79 8.22 -0.80 -7.89
CA CYS A 79 8.42 -0.51 -9.31
C CYS A 79 7.22 0.20 -9.97
N PRO A 80 5.98 -0.33 -9.93
CA PRO A 80 4.86 0.36 -10.56
C PRO A 80 4.54 1.69 -9.89
N LEU A 81 4.66 1.81 -8.56
CA LEU A 81 4.40 3.08 -7.87
C LEU A 81 5.41 4.16 -8.30
N ALA A 82 6.70 3.82 -8.45
CA ALA A 82 7.73 4.75 -8.94
C ALA A 82 7.45 5.26 -10.37
N PHE A 83 6.90 4.41 -11.25
CA PHE A 83 6.57 4.81 -12.61
C PHE A 83 5.20 5.50 -12.73
N ILE A 84 4.21 5.13 -11.92
CA ILE A 84 2.82 5.65 -11.97
C ILE A 84 2.64 6.97 -11.21
N PHE A 85 3.42 7.24 -10.17
CA PHE A 85 3.26 8.46 -9.38
C PHE A 85 3.62 9.76 -10.13
N PRO A 86 4.72 9.82 -10.93
CA PRO A 86 5.07 10.99 -11.73
C PRO A 86 3.98 11.46 -12.74
N PRO A 87 3.37 10.59 -13.57
CA PRO A 87 2.33 11.01 -14.50
C PRO A 87 1.02 11.39 -13.81
N LEU A 88 0.68 10.77 -12.66
CA LEU A 88 -0.51 11.14 -11.90
C LEU A 88 -0.42 12.57 -11.35
N ILE A 89 0.74 12.97 -10.84
CA ILE A 89 0.98 14.35 -10.39
C ILE A 89 0.94 15.30 -11.58
N HIS A 90 1.63 14.96 -12.67
CA HIS A 90 1.65 15.81 -13.86
C HIS A 90 0.24 16.01 -14.45
N ASN A 91 -0.60 14.97 -14.46
CA ASN A 91 -1.97 15.04 -14.97
C ASN A 91 -2.94 15.80 -14.05
N LYS A 92 -2.62 15.91 -12.75
CA LYS A 92 -3.40 16.67 -11.77
C LYS A 92 -3.09 18.16 -11.76
N ILE A 93 -1.88 18.55 -12.17
CA ILE A 93 -1.42 19.95 -12.17
C ILE A 93 -1.91 20.69 -13.41
N ASP A 94 -2.12 19.99 -14.54
CA ASP A 94 -2.50 20.62 -15.81
C ASP A 94 -3.90 20.17 -16.28
N PRO A 95 -4.95 21.00 -16.13
CA PRO A 95 -6.33 20.61 -16.47
C PRO A 95 -6.64 20.63 -17.98
N ASN A 96 -5.73 21.14 -18.83
CA ASN A 96 -5.91 21.22 -20.30
C ASN A 96 -5.01 20.23 -21.04
N ILE A 97 -5.13 18.95 -20.70
CA ILE A 97 -4.24 17.92 -21.24
C ILE A 97 -4.65 17.45 -22.65
N SER A 98 -3.73 17.64 -23.60
CA SER A 98 -3.81 17.19 -24.99
C SER A 98 -3.87 15.65 -25.09
N ALA A 99 -4.53 15.14 -26.13
CA ALA A 99 -4.74 13.69 -26.39
C ALA A 99 -3.44 12.85 -26.37
N GLY A 100 -2.28 13.48 -26.58
CA GLY A 100 -0.97 12.85 -26.43
C GLY A 100 -0.66 12.38 -25.00
N ARG A 101 -1.01 13.15 -23.96
CA ARG A 101 -0.74 12.79 -22.55
C ARG A 101 -1.65 11.68 -22.04
N LYS A 102 -2.88 11.58 -22.57
CA LYS A 102 -3.77 10.44 -22.30
C LYS A 102 -3.14 9.11 -22.74
N ARG A 103 -2.42 9.12 -23.86
CA ARG A 103 -1.68 7.95 -24.37
C ARG A 103 -0.52 7.59 -23.45
N GLU A 104 0.25 8.59 -22.98
CA GLU A 104 1.34 8.36 -22.03
C GLU A 104 0.83 7.78 -20.71
N ASN A 105 -0.28 8.30 -20.18
CA ASN A 105 -0.89 7.77 -18.96
C ASN A 105 -1.33 6.30 -19.14
N TRP A 106 -1.88 5.95 -20.31
CA TRP A 106 -2.23 4.57 -20.66
C TRP A 106 -1.02 3.64 -20.80
N ILE A 107 0.07 4.13 -21.40
CA ILE A 107 1.33 3.37 -21.51
C ILE A 107 1.90 3.10 -20.11
N ILE A 108 1.81 4.06 -19.20
CA ILE A 108 2.34 3.90 -17.84
C ILE A 108 1.47 2.96 -17.01
N VAL A 109 0.15 2.98 -17.20
CA VAL A 109 -0.76 1.97 -16.62
C VAL A 109 -0.44 0.57 -17.16
N GLY A 110 -0.21 0.44 -18.47
CA GLY A 110 0.18 -0.83 -19.10
C GLY A 110 1.56 -1.32 -18.63
N LEU A 111 2.52 -0.43 -18.48
CA LEU A 111 3.86 -0.73 -17.97
C LEU A 111 3.81 -1.12 -16.49
N GLY A 112 2.98 -0.45 -15.70
CA GLY A 112 2.72 -0.81 -14.30
C GLY A 112 2.09 -2.19 -14.17
N PHE A 113 1.15 -2.54 -15.05
CA PHE A 113 0.56 -3.88 -15.10
C PHE A 113 1.60 -4.94 -15.50
N CYS A 114 2.41 -4.67 -16.54
CA CYS A 114 3.52 -5.55 -16.91
C CYS A 114 4.52 -5.73 -15.76
N ALA A 115 4.89 -4.65 -15.06
CA ALA A 115 5.78 -4.72 -13.91
C ALA A 115 5.18 -5.55 -12.77
N MET A 116 3.88 -5.43 -12.51
CA MET A 116 3.16 -6.24 -11.53
C MET A 116 3.21 -7.73 -11.88
N VAL A 117 2.99 -8.06 -13.16
CA VAL A 117 3.07 -9.44 -13.66
C VAL A 117 4.50 -9.97 -13.58
N VAL A 118 5.49 -9.19 -14.00
CA VAL A 118 6.91 -9.57 -13.94
C VAL A 118 7.34 -9.81 -12.49
N ALA A 119 7.00 -8.93 -11.56
CA ALA A 119 7.31 -9.11 -10.14
C ALA A 119 6.67 -10.37 -9.56
N THR A 120 5.41 -10.63 -9.91
CA THR A 120 4.70 -11.85 -9.50
C THR A 120 5.41 -13.10 -10.04
N MET A 121 5.80 -13.09 -11.32
CA MET A 121 6.50 -14.20 -11.96
C MET A 121 7.91 -14.41 -11.42
N THR A 122 8.68 -13.35 -11.17
CA THR A 122 10.03 -13.46 -10.60
C THR A 122 10.01 -14.02 -9.20
N THR A 123 9.01 -13.67 -8.41
CA THR A 123 8.87 -14.25 -7.08
C THR A 123 8.47 -15.71 -7.19
N LEU A 124 7.47 -16.06 -8.01
CA LEU A 124 7.08 -17.47 -8.26
C LEU A 124 8.24 -18.33 -8.77
N ALA A 125 9.15 -17.79 -9.58
CA ALA A 125 10.34 -18.50 -10.05
C ALA A 125 11.47 -18.60 -9.01
N THR A 126 11.45 -17.77 -7.96
CA THR A 126 12.41 -17.78 -6.84
C THR A 126 11.87 -18.59 -5.64
N TRP A 127 10.62 -19.05 -5.71
CA TRP A 127 10.03 -19.95 -4.71
C TRP A 127 10.61 -21.34 -4.81
#